data_AF-A0A8T3NZ07-F1
#
_entry.id   AF-A0A8T3NZ07-F1
#
_cell.length_a   1.000
_cell.length_b   1.000
_cell.length_c   1.000
_cell.angle_alpha   90.00
_cell.angle_beta   90.00
_cell.angle_gamma   90.00
#
_symmetry.space_group_name_H-M   'P 1'
#
loop_
_entity.id
_entity.type
_entity.pdbx_description
1 polymer ?
#
loop_
_entity_poly.entity_id
_entity_poly.type
_entity_poly.pdbx_seq_one_letter_code
_entity_poly.pdbx_strand_id
1 'polypeptide(L)' 'MWTGPSTYFEPDQFYVSAELEARLDPGHRTTANLVIEVVSPGSAIYDRNAKADNYAALGVKVMWLVESLRSG' A
#
# COMPACT_ATOMS: atom_id res chain seq x y z
N MET A 1 -2.00 -0.81 -6.72
CA MET A 1 -3.06 0.20 -6.73
C MET A 1 -2.78 1.19 -7.83
N TRP A 2 -3.78 1.48 -8.64
CA TRP A 2 -3.63 2.40 -9.75
C TRP A 2 -3.60 3.85 -9.25
N THR A 3 -2.56 4.60 -9.64
CA THR A 3 -2.39 6.02 -9.32
C THR A 3 -2.71 6.92 -10.51
N GLY A 4 -2.92 6.30 -11.67
CA GLY A 4 -3.32 6.93 -12.93
C GLY A 4 -3.54 5.85 -14.00
N PRO A 5 -3.83 6.24 -15.25
CA PRO A 5 -4.21 5.31 -16.31
C PRO A 5 -3.14 4.24 -16.65
N SER A 6 -1.86 4.57 -16.43
CA SER A 6 -0.72 3.71 -16.78
C SER A 6 0.27 3.52 -15.63
N THR A 7 -0.08 3.97 -14.43
CA THR A 7 0.82 3.90 -13.26
C THR A 7 0.18 3.05 -12.18
N TYR A 8 0.88 1.99 -11.81
CA TYR A 8 0.47 1.07 -10.77
C TYR A 8 1.52 1.03 -9.68
N PHE A 9 1.08 1.22 -8.45
CA PHE A 9 1.90 1.09 -7.25
C PHE A 9 1.63 -0.26 -6.60
N GLU A 10 2.57 -1.19 -6.63
CA GLU A 10 2.35 -2.56 -6.18
C GLU A 10 2.63 -2.71 -4.67
N PRO A 11 1.59 -2.83 -3.81
CA PRO A 11 1.80 -3.19 -2.40
C PRO A 11 2.18 -4.67 -2.27
N ASP A 12 2.94 -5.02 -1.24
CA ASP A 12 3.22 -6.43 -0.94
C ASP A 12 1.92 -7.17 -0.60
N GLN A 13 1.09 -6.60 0.26
CA GLN A 13 -0.24 -7.09 0.60
C GLN A 13 -1.19 -5.92 0.86
N PHE A 14 -2.48 -6.14 0.65
CA PHE A 14 -3.51 -5.16 0.97
C PHE A 14 -4.83 -5.82 1.32
N TYR A 15 -5.68 -5.10 2.03
CA TYR A 15 -7.02 -5.52 2.40
C TYR A 15 -8.06 -4.50 1.94
N VAL A 16 -9.09 -5.01 1.28
CA VAL A 16 -10.30 -4.28 0.91
C VAL A 16 -11.48 -4.97 1.59
N SER A 17 -12.23 -4.22 2.40
CA SER A 17 -13.46 -4.73 3.01
C SER A 17 -14.52 -4.95 1.93
N ALA A 18 -15.47 -5.84 2.18
CA ALA A 18 -16.59 -6.07 1.26
C ALA A 18 -17.37 -4.77 0.95
N GLU A 19 -17.50 -3.87 1.93
CA GLU A 19 -18.13 -2.57 1.77
C GLU A 19 -17.35 -1.66 0.80
N LEU A 20 -16.02 -1.64 0.87
CA LEU A 20 -15.21 -0.87 -0.06
C LEU A 20 -15.18 -1.54 -1.43
N GLU A 21 -15.01 -2.86 -1.49
CA GLU A 21 -14.98 -3.62 -2.74
C GLU A 21 -16.26 -3.41 -3.57
N ALA A 22 -17.43 -3.34 -2.92
CA ALA A 22 -18.71 -3.06 -3.59
C ALA A 22 -18.77 -1.70 -4.30
N ARG A 23 -17.84 -0.78 -4.02
CA ARG A 23 -17.75 0.55 -4.62
C ARG A 23 -16.58 0.71 -5.60
N LEU A 24 -15.66 -0.26 -5.62
CA LEU A 24 -14.47 -0.18 -6.48
C LEU A 24 -14.70 -0.90 -7.80
N ASP A 25 -13.94 -0.48 -8.81
CA ASP A 25 -13.76 -1.26 -10.02
C ASP A 25 -12.88 -2.49 -9.68
N PRO A 26 -13.38 -3.73 -9.83
CA PRO A 26 -12.60 -4.94 -9.56
C PRO A 26 -11.34 -5.07 -10.43
N GLY A 27 -11.36 -4.50 -11.64
CA GLY A 27 -10.22 -4.50 -12.57
C GLY A 27 -9.23 -3.36 -12.32
N HIS A 28 -9.64 -2.34 -11.56
CA HIS A 28 -8.87 -1.10 -11.41
C HIS A 28 -8.94 -0.53 -10.00
N ARG A 29 -8.46 -1.30 -9.01
CA ARG A 29 -8.41 -0.85 -7.62
C ARG A 29 -7.46 0.33 -7.44
N THR A 30 -8.02 1.48 -7.08
CA THR A 30 -7.31 2.75 -6.84
C THR A 30 -7.05 3.02 -5.36
N THR A 31 -7.60 2.21 -4.44
CA THR A 31 -7.47 2.40 -2.99
C THR A 31 -7.65 1.07 -2.24
N ALA A 32 -7.46 1.10 -0.92
CA ALA A 32 -7.73 -0.01 -0.01
C ALA A 32 -7.99 0.48 1.42
N ASN A 33 -8.50 -0.40 2.29
CA ASN A 33 -8.62 -0.08 3.71
C ASN A 33 -7.27 -0.11 4.42
N LEU A 34 -6.45 -1.11 4.10
CA LEU A 34 -5.14 -1.36 4.70
C LEU A 34 -4.14 -1.77 3.62
N VAL A 35 -2.94 -1.20 3.70
CA VAL A 35 -1.76 -1.66 2.98
C VAL A 35 -0.73 -2.18 3.95
N ILE A 36 -0.08 -3.28 3.58
CA ILE A 36 1.02 -3.88 4.33
C ILE A 36 2.24 -3.90 3.41
N GLU A 37 3.35 -3.38 3.91
CA GLU A 37 4.64 -3.31 3.23
C GLU A 37 5.69 -3.97 4.11
N VAL A 38 6.42 -4.93 3.55
CA VAL A 38 7.51 -5.62 4.21
C VAL A 38 8.81 -4.91 3.86
N VAL A 39 9.46 -4.35 4.87
CA VAL A 39 10.67 -3.57 4.68
C VAL A 39 11.83 -4.52 4.35
N SER A 40 12.42 -4.31 3.18
CA SER A 40 13.69 -4.93 2.83
C SER A 40 14.87 -4.17 3.48
N PRO A 41 15.99 -4.83 3.83
CA PRO A 41 17.16 -4.18 4.41
C PRO A 41 17.76 -3.03 3.56
N GLY A 42 17.41 -2.93 2.27
CA GLY A 42 17.87 -1.88 1.37
C GLY A 42 16.89 -0.70 1.21
N SER A 43 15.68 -0.77 1.76
CA SER A 43 14.69 0.30 1.64
C SER A 43 14.99 1.41 2.66
N ALA A 44 15.51 2.55 2.17
CA ALA A 44 15.83 3.72 2.97
C ALA A 44 14.59 4.29 3.68
N ILE A 45 14.79 4.93 4.84
CA ILE A 45 13.70 5.58 5.60
C ILE A 45 12.92 6.61 4.74
N TYR A 46 13.62 7.32 3.85
CA TYR A 46 13.00 8.27 2.92
C TYR A 46 11.98 7.60 1.98
N ASP A 47 12.27 6.38 1.52
CA ASP A 47 11.35 5.58 0.70
C ASP A 47 10.05 5.29 1.47
N ARG A 48 10.15 4.97 2.77
CA ARG A 48 8.99 4.63 3.62
C ARG A 48 8.01 5.79 3.77
N ASN A 49 8.51 7.00 4.01
CA ASN A 49 7.65 8.18 4.16
C ASN A 49 6.99 8.54 2.82
N ALA A 50 7.75 8.50 1.72
CA ALA A 50 7.20 8.73 0.39
C ALA A 50 6.11 7.69 0.04
N LYS A 51 6.31 6.42 0.40
CA LYS A 51 5.27 5.37 0.25
C LYS A 51 4.03 5.70 1.08
N ALA A 52 4.19 6.07 2.35
CA ALA A 52 3.08 6.41 3.23
C ALA A 52 2.25 7.60 2.69
N ASP A 53 2.92 8.66 2.24
CA ASP A 53 2.27 9.83 1.65
C ASP A 53 1.51 9.47 0.36
N ASN A 54 2.11 8.63 -0.49
CA ASN A 54 1.46 8.14 -1.71
C ASN A 54 0.19 7.33 -1.40
N TYR A 55 0.26 6.39 -0.46
CA TYR A 55 -0.91 5.60 -0.05
C TYR A 55 -2.00 6.46 0.60
N ALA A 56 -1.62 7.44 1.41
CA ALA A 56 -2.55 8.40 1.99
C ALA A 56 -3.26 9.23 0.91
N ALA A 57 -2.53 9.68 -0.13
CA ALA A 57 -3.10 10.40 -1.26
C ALA A 57 -4.10 9.54 -2.07
N LEU A 58 -3.91 8.22 -2.08
CA LEU A 58 -4.85 7.25 -2.66
C LEU A 58 -6.04 6.92 -1.74
N GLY A 59 -6.14 7.55 -0.57
CA GLY A 59 -7.24 7.32 0.38
C GLY A 59 -7.10 6.04 1.21
N VAL A 60 -5.92 5.41 1.23
CA VAL A 60 -5.66 4.28 2.12
C VAL A 60 -5.70 4.75 3.56
N LYS A 61 -6.51 4.09 4.39
CA LYS A 61 -6.75 4.55 5.77
C LYS A 61 -5.61 4.22 6.73
N VAL A 62 -4.97 3.08 6.53
CA VAL A 62 -3.91 2.57 7.39
C VAL A 62 -2.82 1.93 6.54
N MET A 63 -1.56 2.20 6.88
CA MET A 63 -0.41 1.49 6.35
C MET A 63 0.36 0.84 7.50
N TRP A 64 0.67 -0.44 7.35
CA TRP A 64 1.57 -1.17 8.24
C TRP A 64 2.91 -1.39 7.55
N LEU A 65 3.99 -0.97 8.22
CA LEU A 65 5.36 -1.30 7.85
C LEU A 65 5.82 -2.46 8.73
N VAL A 66 6.17 -3.58 8.09
CA VAL A 66 6.63 -4.79 8.76
C VAL A 66 8.12 -4.92 8.56
N GLU A 67 8.89 -4.76 9.63
CA GLU A 67 10.33 -5.01 9.62
C GLU A 67 10.63 -6.37 10.22
N SER A 68 11.33 -7.22 9.47
CA SER A 68 11.89 -8.45 10.04
C SER A 68 13.11 -8.10 10.88
N LEU A 69 13.03 -8.36 12.18
CA LEU A 69 14.20 -8.35 13.05
C LEU A 69 15.01 -9.59 12.71
N ARG A 70 16.09 -9.44 11.93
CA ARG A 70 17.07 -10.51 11.81
C ARG A 70 17.70 -10.75 13.19
N SER A 71 17.43 -11.90 13.78
CA SER A 71 18.28 -12.46 14.84
C SER A 71 19.60 -12.84 14.18
N GLY A 72 20.67 -12.14 14.56
CA GLY A 72 22.05 -12.42 14.14
C GLY A 72 22.58 -13.73 14.71
#